data_AF-A0A9X9R418-F1
#
_entry.id   AF-A0A9X9R418-F1
#
_cell.length_a   1.000
_cell.length_b   1.000
_cell.length_c   1.000
_cell.angle_alpha   90.00
_cell.angle_beta   90.00
_cell.angle_gamma   90.00
#
_symmetry.space_group_name_H-M   'P 1'
#
loop_
_entity.id
_entity.type
_entity.pdbx_description
1 polymer ?
#
loop_
_entity_poly.entity_id
_entity_poly.type
_entity_poly.pdbx_seq_one_letter_code
_entity_poly.pdbx_strand_id
1 'polypeptide(L)'
;MTIYHALRDYQEVMTRGDYLVFDMPLTCRFVGRFFRFENQTAMLPELATSKYFQWIEEGQAELTVKHFFNRQLDKDAFTLKVSEDKEIIIESQNLRGFRYAQEALLKVMTFKGDKLYLPIVSVKHSPSFAMRGIIEGFYGTPWTREERLDCLRFIGRKRMNTYMYAPKDDDYQRKQWRDLYPEDWVTYFKELLAVAKEEGIDFWYMISPGLDFDYTKEEDYQLLYQKLQQLLALGVCHFGLLLDDIDYQIVDAVERRFKKTAYAQAHLATEVHHFLNQQHAAPELVICPTEYDNHHDSIYLQELSERIPKEIAFFWTGPSTLASQISQADIETMAAVYQRPIIIWDNIPVNDYQKDPERLFLTPFANRSPFLCQPDYQVKGIVSNPMISWELSKLTLTDMSHYLWDANRYQPSNSWLETLTDYTGDAELALALQAFAWHNGNRHLHRDLPFEVEEALLAKDVSTLSAWVDELVERVNTLRKLDKPAFQQAIAPWFERVAKDQVFWQAMLNQEPQLETLYADVQEHNYRIGSDIPSRYYRIYYQQQDKLTANQGQVTQARPEDYA
;
A
#
# COMPACT_ATOMS: atom_id res chain seq x y z
N MET A 1 21.87 20.65 8.07
CA MET A 1 21.25 19.41 8.60
C MET A 1 22.39 18.45 8.95
N THR A 2 22.36 17.78 10.11
CA THR A 2 23.44 16.84 10.48
C THR A 2 23.34 15.54 9.67
N ILE A 3 24.45 14.82 9.46
CA ILE A 3 24.44 13.53 8.74
C ILE A 3 23.51 12.51 9.40
N TYR A 4 23.47 12.49 10.74
CA TYR A 4 22.58 11.60 11.50
C TYR A 4 21.10 11.90 11.24
N HIS A 5 20.74 13.17 11.07
CA HIS A 5 19.36 13.53 10.74
C HIS A 5 19.03 13.20 9.28
N ALA A 6 19.96 13.43 8.35
CA ALA A 6 19.78 13.10 6.93
C ALA A 6 19.65 11.58 6.69
N LEU A 7 20.30 10.76 7.52
CA LEU A 7 20.29 9.31 7.42
C LEU A 7 19.48 8.61 8.54
N ARG A 8 18.54 9.30 9.20
CA ARG A 8 17.78 8.75 10.34
C ARG A 8 17.01 7.46 10.00
N ASP A 9 16.56 7.34 8.76
CA ASP A 9 15.75 6.21 8.25
C ASP A 9 16.61 4.99 7.88
N TYR A 10 17.94 5.13 7.84
CA TYR A 10 18.83 4.04 7.45
C TYR A 10 19.21 3.19 8.66
N GLN A 11 19.35 1.89 8.44
CA GLN A 11 19.50 0.90 9.51
C GLN A 11 20.88 0.94 10.16
N GLU A 12 21.93 0.87 9.34
CA GLU A 12 23.32 0.88 9.82
C GLU A 12 24.05 2.04 9.16
N VAL A 13 24.48 3.01 9.96
CA VAL A 13 25.22 4.20 9.51
C VAL A 13 26.47 4.33 10.37
N MET A 14 27.65 4.27 9.74
CA MET A 14 28.94 4.42 10.40
C MET A 14 29.70 5.61 9.81
N THR A 15 30.10 6.55 10.68
CA THR A 15 30.89 7.71 10.27
C THR A 15 31.74 8.21 11.44
N ARG A 16 32.87 8.84 11.15
CA ARG A 16 33.67 9.59 12.14
C ARG A 16 33.38 11.10 12.12
N GLY A 17 32.52 11.55 11.20
CA GLY A 17 32.23 12.97 10.99
C GLY A 17 33.23 13.69 10.07
N ASP A 18 34.17 12.96 9.47
CA ASP A 18 35.13 13.50 8.49
C ASP A 18 34.47 13.74 7.12
N TYR A 19 34.97 14.74 6.38
CA TYR A 19 34.48 15.09 5.05
C TYR A 19 35.63 15.18 4.04
N LEU A 20 35.36 14.70 2.83
CA LEU A 20 36.08 15.11 1.64
C LEU A 20 35.52 16.44 1.15
N VAL A 21 36.41 17.31 0.66
CA VAL A 21 36.03 18.61 0.09
C VAL A 21 36.63 18.70 -1.30
N PHE A 22 35.78 19.03 -2.26
CA PHE A 22 36.13 19.15 -3.66
C PHE A 22 35.73 20.52 -4.20
N ASP A 23 36.57 21.10 -5.06
CA ASP A 23 36.17 22.23 -5.88
C ASP A 23 35.39 21.73 -7.10
N MET A 24 34.42 22.51 -7.56
CA MET A 24 33.53 22.14 -8.66
C MET A 24 33.79 23.00 -9.91
N PRO A 25 33.62 22.45 -11.13
CA PRO A 25 33.21 21.07 -11.43
C PRO A 25 34.31 20.05 -11.13
N LEU A 26 33.90 18.89 -10.62
CA LEU A 26 34.79 17.82 -10.17
C LEU A 26 34.92 16.75 -11.25
N THR A 27 36.14 16.31 -11.54
CA THR A 27 36.34 15.17 -12.45
C THR A 27 35.95 13.85 -11.78
N CYS A 28 35.03 13.13 -12.40
CA CYS A 28 34.47 11.89 -11.88
C CYS A 28 34.70 10.73 -12.84
N ARG A 29 34.90 9.53 -12.30
CA ARG A 29 34.90 8.29 -13.06
C ARG A 29 33.85 7.34 -12.51
N PHE A 30 33.13 6.69 -13.41
CA PHE A 30 32.25 5.58 -13.05
C PHE A 30 32.89 4.24 -13.43
N VAL A 31 32.85 3.27 -12.53
CA VAL A 31 33.35 1.91 -12.77
C VAL A 31 32.29 0.90 -12.36
N GLY A 32 31.61 0.31 -13.34
CA GLY A 32 30.69 -0.79 -13.12
C GLY A 32 31.30 -2.14 -13.45
N ARG A 33 31.04 -3.16 -12.63
CA ARG A 33 31.46 -4.55 -12.90
C ARG A 33 30.31 -5.47 -13.31
N PHE A 34 29.28 -4.93 -13.93
CA PHE A 34 28.13 -5.69 -14.42
C PHE A 34 27.50 -4.99 -15.63
N PHE A 35 27.11 -5.77 -16.65
CA PHE A 35 26.75 -5.22 -17.97
C PHE A 35 25.59 -4.22 -17.97
N ARG A 36 24.67 -4.32 -16.99
CA ARG A 36 23.54 -3.37 -16.85
C ARG A 36 23.95 -2.02 -16.24
N PHE A 37 25.13 -1.93 -15.65
CA PHE A 37 25.61 -0.78 -14.92
C PHE A 37 27.01 -0.40 -15.40
N GLU A 38 27.31 -0.42 -16.70
CA GLU A 38 28.70 -0.24 -17.17
C GLU A 38 29.18 1.22 -17.10
N ASN A 39 28.26 2.18 -17.15
CA ASN A 39 28.59 3.60 -17.23
C ASN A 39 27.61 4.46 -16.40
N GLN A 40 27.94 5.74 -16.27
CA GLN A 40 27.23 6.72 -15.46
C GLN A 40 25.77 6.93 -15.85
N THR A 41 25.35 6.59 -17.08
CA THR A 41 23.95 6.77 -17.51
C THR A 41 22.98 5.85 -16.78
N ALA A 42 23.48 4.82 -16.09
CA ALA A 42 22.68 3.98 -15.20
C ALA A 42 22.39 4.64 -13.83
N MET A 43 23.02 5.78 -13.53
CA MET A 43 22.75 6.53 -12.30
C MET A 43 21.54 7.45 -12.46
N LEU A 44 21.01 7.91 -11.32
CA LEU A 44 20.00 8.96 -11.23
C LEU A 44 20.46 10.22 -11.99
N PRO A 45 19.57 10.90 -12.74
CA PRO A 45 19.91 12.10 -13.51
C PRO A 45 20.65 13.18 -12.71
N GLU A 46 20.29 13.34 -11.43
CA GLU A 46 20.89 14.27 -10.47
C GLU A 46 22.38 14.00 -10.21
N LEU A 47 22.85 12.78 -10.49
CA LEU A 47 24.25 12.37 -10.43
C LEU A 47 24.84 12.21 -11.84
N ALA A 48 24.14 11.52 -12.74
CA ALA A 48 24.65 11.18 -14.07
C ALA A 48 24.91 12.41 -14.95
N THR A 49 24.02 13.41 -14.87
CA THR A 49 24.02 14.59 -15.76
C THR A 49 24.23 15.91 -15.02
N SER A 50 24.62 15.82 -13.75
CA SER A 50 24.89 16.99 -12.92
C SER A 50 25.96 17.89 -13.53
N LYS A 51 25.69 19.20 -13.59
CA LYS A 51 26.68 20.20 -14.02
C LYS A 51 27.93 20.24 -13.13
N TYR A 52 27.85 19.67 -11.93
CA TYR A 52 28.94 19.64 -10.96
C TYR A 52 29.94 18.51 -11.23
N PHE A 53 29.58 17.55 -12.09
CA PHE A 53 30.40 16.37 -12.37
C PHE A 53 30.82 16.33 -13.83
N GLN A 54 32.13 16.23 -14.04
CA GLN A 54 32.73 16.00 -15.34
C GLN A 54 33.15 14.53 -15.45
N TRP A 55 32.33 13.71 -16.10
CA TRP A 55 32.61 12.29 -16.28
C TRP A 55 33.73 12.08 -17.31
N ILE A 56 34.78 11.34 -16.92
CA ILE A 56 35.91 11.00 -17.78
C ILE A 56 36.07 9.48 -17.87
N GLU A 57 36.41 8.99 -19.06
CA GLU A 57 36.69 7.57 -19.31
C GLU A 57 38.16 7.26 -18.98
N GLU A 58 39.09 8.07 -19.47
CA GLU A 58 40.54 7.89 -19.32
C GLU A 58 41.18 8.95 -18.40
N GLY A 59 42.36 8.67 -17.85
CA GLY A 59 43.10 9.57 -16.96
C GLY A 59 42.90 9.32 -15.46
N GLN A 60 43.21 10.29 -14.61
CA GLN A 60 42.98 10.21 -13.16
C GLN A 60 41.80 11.11 -12.80
N ALA A 61 40.74 10.51 -12.27
CA ALA A 61 39.59 11.26 -11.73
C ALA A 61 39.85 11.66 -10.28
N GLU A 62 39.29 12.77 -9.86
CA GLU A 62 39.34 13.22 -8.47
C GLU A 62 38.39 12.42 -7.57
N LEU A 63 37.29 11.92 -8.10
CA LEU A 63 36.33 11.06 -7.40
C LEU A 63 35.93 9.87 -8.27
N THR A 64 35.93 8.66 -7.71
CA THR A 64 35.51 7.45 -8.43
C THR A 64 34.26 6.85 -7.81
N VAL A 65 33.21 6.66 -8.60
CA VAL A 65 32.02 5.90 -8.24
C VAL A 65 32.14 4.48 -8.78
N LYS A 66 32.03 3.49 -7.91
CA LYS A 66 32.11 2.07 -8.24
C LYS A 66 30.80 1.38 -7.92
N HIS A 67 30.29 0.58 -8.84
CA HIS A 67 29.19 -0.32 -8.60
C HIS A 67 29.62 -1.79 -8.69
N PHE A 68 29.24 -2.58 -7.69
CA PHE A 68 29.43 -4.02 -7.68
C PHE A 68 28.09 -4.74 -7.52
N PHE A 69 27.81 -5.68 -8.43
CA PHE A 69 26.72 -6.63 -8.24
C PHE A 69 27.07 -7.58 -7.09
N ASN A 70 26.20 -7.66 -6.08
CA ASN A 70 26.38 -8.54 -4.94
C ASN A 70 25.15 -9.45 -4.77
N ARG A 71 25.32 -10.75 -5.10
CA ARG A 71 24.25 -11.75 -5.03
C ARG A 71 23.84 -12.13 -3.59
N GLN A 72 24.69 -11.82 -2.60
CA GLN A 72 24.46 -12.14 -1.19
C GLN A 72 23.59 -11.10 -0.47
N LEU A 73 23.35 -9.95 -1.11
CA LEU A 73 22.38 -8.98 -0.64
C LEU A 73 20.98 -9.43 -1.06
N ASP A 74 20.00 -9.18 -0.19
CA ASP A 74 18.59 -9.32 -0.53
C ASP A 74 18.23 -8.40 -1.71
N LYS A 75 17.15 -8.74 -2.41
CA LYS A 75 16.60 -7.86 -3.45
C LYS A 75 16.32 -6.49 -2.83
N ASP A 76 16.63 -5.43 -3.57
CA ASP A 76 16.43 -4.02 -3.18
C ASP A 76 17.34 -3.52 -2.04
N ALA A 77 18.08 -4.40 -1.37
CA ALA A 77 19.08 -4.02 -0.39
C ALA A 77 20.32 -3.40 -1.06
N PHE A 78 21.05 -2.59 -0.30
CA PHE A 78 22.29 -2.00 -0.76
C PHE A 78 23.29 -1.73 0.37
N THR A 79 24.54 -1.57 -0.04
CA THR A 79 25.58 -0.90 0.75
C THR A 79 26.09 0.33 0.00
N LEU A 80 26.41 1.39 0.74
CA LEU A 80 27.03 2.61 0.23
C LEU A 80 28.21 2.94 1.14
N LYS A 81 29.40 3.10 0.57
CA LYS A 81 30.60 3.51 1.30
C LYS A 81 31.29 4.66 0.58
N VAL A 82 31.48 5.77 1.28
CA VAL A 82 32.39 6.85 0.88
C VAL A 82 33.67 6.70 1.69
N SER A 83 34.83 6.56 1.03
CA SER A 83 36.13 6.37 1.70
C SER A 83 37.04 7.60 1.60
N GLU A 84 38.09 7.64 2.43
CA GLU A 84 39.16 8.65 2.38
C GLU A 84 39.93 8.65 1.04
N ASP A 85 39.96 7.51 0.35
CA ASP A 85 40.62 7.32 -0.94
C ASP A 85 39.88 7.99 -2.12
N LYS A 86 38.86 8.80 -1.83
CA LYS A 86 38.00 9.48 -2.82
C LYS A 86 37.27 8.48 -3.72
N GLU A 87 36.75 7.43 -3.09
CA GLU A 87 35.93 6.41 -3.74
C GLU A 87 34.54 6.34 -3.10
N ILE A 88 33.52 6.22 -3.95
CA ILE A 88 32.15 5.87 -3.57
C ILE A 88 31.92 4.44 -4.07
N ILE A 89 31.68 3.51 -3.16
CA ILE A 89 31.41 2.11 -3.47
C ILE A 89 29.96 1.83 -3.17
N ILE A 90 29.22 1.34 -4.17
CA ILE A 90 27.85 0.88 -4.04
C ILE A 90 27.80 -0.60 -4.38
N GLU A 91 27.22 -1.40 -3.50
CA GLU A 91 26.87 -2.79 -3.79
C GLU A 91 25.37 -2.98 -3.77
N SER A 92 24.83 -3.71 -4.75
CA SER A 92 23.42 -4.07 -4.80
C SER A 92 23.20 -5.34 -5.61
N GLN A 93 22.08 -6.03 -5.37
CA GLN A 93 21.69 -7.20 -6.17
C GLN A 93 20.93 -6.80 -7.44
N ASN A 94 20.21 -5.67 -7.42
CA ASN A 94 19.37 -5.24 -8.54
C ASN A 94 19.38 -3.71 -8.74
N LEU A 95 18.64 -3.26 -9.76
CA LEU A 95 18.51 -1.85 -10.14
C LEU A 95 17.86 -1.01 -9.05
N ARG A 96 16.85 -1.55 -8.34
CA ARG A 96 16.19 -0.85 -7.22
C ARG A 96 17.16 -0.57 -6.08
N GLY A 97 17.92 -1.57 -5.62
CA GLY A 97 18.94 -1.36 -4.60
C GLY A 97 20.02 -0.36 -5.05
N PHE A 98 20.40 -0.38 -6.32
CA PHE A 98 21.33 0.63 -6.87
C PHE A 98 20.74 2.03 -6.83
N ARG A 99 19.46 2.21 -7.18
CA ARG A 99 18.74 3.48 -7.10
C ARG A 99 18.65 3.98 -5.65
N TYR A 100 18.25 3.11 -4.71
CA TYR A 100 18.11 3.48 -3.30
C TYR A 100 19.45 3.87 -2.65
N ALA A 101 20.56 3.24 -3.04
CA ALA A 101 21.89 3.66 -2.63
C ALA A 101 22.25 5.08 -3.11
N GLN A 102 21.85 5.43 -4.33
CA GLN A 102 22.09 6.75 -4.90
C GLN A 102 21.23 7.83 -4.23
N GLU A 103 20.00 7.51 -3.84
CA GLU A 103 19.18 8.40 -2.99
C GLU A 103 19.87 8.67 -1.65
N ALA A 104 20.45 7.64 -1.03
CA ALA A 104 21.23 7.80 0.20
C ALA A 104 22.46 8.69 0.00
N LEU A 105 23.16 8.52 -1.13
CA LEU A 105 24.29 9.35 -1.52
C LEU A 105 23.86 10.82 -1.69
N LEU A 106 22.77 11.08 -2.41
CA LEU A 106 22.23 12.43 -2.60
C LEU A 106 21.87 13.11 -1.27
N LYS A 107 21.31 12.36 -0.30
CA LYS A 107 20.98 12.89 1.04
C LYS A 107 22.21 13.36 1.83
N VAL A 108 23.40 12.80 1.58
CA VAL A 108 24.62 13.15 2.33
C VAL A 108 25.52 14.15 1.61
N MET A 109 25.32 14.35 0.31
CA MET A 109 26.05 15.34 -0.47
C MET A 109 25.59 16.76 -0.14
N THR A 110 26.54 17.63 0.22
CA THR A 110 26.25 19.04 0.47
C THR A 110 27.00 19.93 -0.51
N PHE A 111 26.25 20.70 -1.29
CA PHE A 111 26.78 21.68 -2.23
C PHE A 111 26.72 23.08 -1.62
N LYS A 112 27.86 23.78 -1.54
CA LYS A 112 27.92 25.15 -1.00
C LYS A 112 28.90 26.00 -1.79
N GLY A 113 28.38 27.01 -2.49
CA GLY A 113 29.16 27.77 -3.46
C GLY A 113 29.70 26.83 -4.54
N ASP A 114 30.99 26.95 -4.84
CA ASP A 114 31.68 26.10 -5.82
C ASP A 114 32.33 24.86 -5.18
N LYS A 115 31.86 24.44 -4.00
CA LYS A 115 32.39 23.26 -3.30
C LYS A 115 31.37 22.16 -3.04
N LEU A 116 31.81 20.92 -3.19
CA LEU A 116 31.11 19.72 -2.74
C LEU A 116 31.75 19.23 -1.43
N TYR A 117 30.92 19.04 -0.42
CA TYR A 117 31.26 18.41 0.84
C TYR A 117 30.63 17.02 0.85
N LEU A 118 31.48 15.99 0.91
CA LEU A 118 31.06 14.60 0.87
C LEU A 118 31.55 13.88 2.14
N PRO A 119 30.67 13.47 3.05
CA PRO A 119 31.08 12.81 4.28
C PRO A 119 31.66 11.41 4.03
N ILE A 120 32.65 11.04 4.82
CA ILE A 120 33.13 9.67 4.91
C ILE A 120 32.14 8.88 5.76
N VAL A 121 31.39 8.00 5.09
CA VAL A 121 30.25 7.28 5.69
C VAL A 121 30.12 5.89 5.07
N SER A 122 29.70 4.92 5.87
CA SER A 122 29.23 3.61 5.42
C SER A 122 27.76 3.47 5.80
N VAL A 123 26.93 3.05 4.86
CA VAL A 123 25.49 2.82 5.03
C VAL A 123 25.18 1.40 4.56
N LYS A 124 24.43 0.66 5.35
CA LYS A 124 23.79 -0.60 4.94
C LYS A 124 22.30 -0.52 5.24
N HIS A 125 21.51 -0.95 4.26
CA HIS A 125 20.06 -0.86 4.34
C HIS A 125 19.41 -2.00 3.55
N SER A 126 18.44 -2.67 4.18
CA SER A 126 17.70 -3.80 3.61
C SER A 126 16.22 -3.71 3.97
N PRO A 127 15.30 -3.99 3.03
CA PRO A 127 13.88 -4.04 3.34
C PRO A 127 13.53 -5.27 4.19
N SER A 128 12.51 -5.14 5.04
CA SER A 128 11.96 -6.26 5.82
C SER A 128 11.18 -7.22 4.93
N PHE A 129 10.42 -6.70 3.96
CA PHE A 129 9.65 -7.52 3.03
C PHE A 129 10.19 -7.39 1.60
N ALA A 130 10.31 -8.51 0.89
CA ALA A 130 10.78 -8.51 -0.50
C ALA A 130 9.76 -7.89 -1.47
N MET A 131 8.47 -8.13 -1.23
CA MET A 131 7.33 -7.50 -1.92
C MET A 131 6.70 -6.44 -1.03
N ARG A 132 6.48 -5.24 -1.59
CA ARG A 132 5.92 -4.08 -0.87
C ARG A 132 5.08 -3.30 -1.85
N GLY A 133 3.78 -3.14 -1.61
CA GLY A 133 2.97 -2.55 -2.66
C GLY A 133 1.51 -2.30 -2.35
N ILE A 134 0.77 -2.12 -3.44
CA ILE A 134 -0.64 -1.78 -3.44
C ILE A 134 -1.37 -2.76 -4.35
N ILE A 135 -2.54 -3.21 -3.90
CA ILE A 135 -3.53 -3.89 -4.72
C ILE A 135 -4.76 -2.99 -4.85
N GLU A 136 -5.13 -2.62 -6.08
CA GLU A 136 -6.37 -1.89 -6.35
C GLU A 136 -7.52 -2.89 -6.31
N GLY A 137 -7.87 -3.38 -5.12
CA GLY A 137 -8.78 -4.52 -4.92
C GLY A 137 -10.13 -4.17 -4.29
N PHE A 138 -10.40 -2.88 -4.11
CA PHE A 138 -11.64 -2.36 -3.53
C PHE A 138 -12.82 -2.42 -4.52
N TYR A 139 -14.02 -2.43 -3.95
CA TYR A 139 -15.28 -2.27 -4.64
C TYR A 139 -15.65 -0.78 -4.82
N GLY A 140 -16.47 -0.47 -5.83
CA GLY A 140 -16.85 0.88 -6.19
C GLY A 140 -16.00 1.46 -7.31
N THR A 141 -16.18 2.76 -7.57
CA THR A 141 -15.56 3.46 -8.71
C THR A 141 -14.05 3.23 -8.75
N PRO A 142 -13.52 2.54 -9.80
CA PRO A 142 -12.10 2.32 -9.94
C PRO A 142 -11.33 3.63 -10.08
N TRP A 143 -10.04 3.61 -9.78
CA TRP A 143 -9.22 4.80 -9.96
C TRP A 143 -9.14 5.23 -11.41
N THR A 144 -9.08 6.54 -11.59
CA THR A 144 -8.89 7.17 -12.90
C THR A 144 -7.51 6.83 -13.46
N ARG A 145 -7.33 7.11 -14.76
CA ARG A 145 -6.04 6.89 -15.42
C ARG A 145 -4.90 7.66 -14.76
N GLU A 146 -5.16 8.91 -14.41
CA GLU A 146 -4.18 9.81 -13.78
C GLU A 146 -3.81 9.34 -12.37
N GLU A 147 -4.80 8.90 -11.58
CA GLU A 147 -4.57 8.35 -10.24
C GLU A 147 -3.71 7.08 -10.28
N ARG A 148 -3.96 6.15 -11.22
CA ARG A 148 -3.12 4.96 -11.37
C ARG A 148 -1.68 5.29 -11.78
N LEU A 149 -1.50 6.26 -12.68
CA LEU A 149 -0.16 6.73 -13.07
C LEU A 149 0.58 7.39 -11.90
N ASP A 150 -0.11 8.19 -11.09
CA ASP A 150 0.47 8.74 -9.87
C ASP A 150 0.71 7.67 -8.80
N CYS A 151 -0.14 6.64 -8.70
CA CYS A 151 0.06 5.48 -7.83
C CYS A 151 1.37 4.76 -8.14
N LEU A 152 1.66 4.49 -9.41
CA LEU A 152 2.94 3.91 -9.81
C LEU A 152 4.11 4.81 -9.35
N ARG A 153 4.08 6.10 -9.67
CA ARG A 153 5.16 7.01 -9.23
C ARG A 153 5.27 7.09 -7.70
N PHE A 154 4.15 7.05 -6.99
CA PHE A 154 4.12 7.03 -5.53
C PHE A 154 4.80 5.78 -4.96
N ILE A 155 4.49 4.59 -5.48
CA ILE A 155 5.12 3.32 -5.09
C ILE A 155 6.64 3.42 -5.22
N GLY A 156 7.13 3.90 -6.37
CA GLY A 156 8.57 4.10 -6.60
C GLY A 156 9.20 5.07 -5.60
N ARG A 157 8.59 6.26 -5.41
CA ARG A 157 9.05 7.29 -4.44
C ARG A 157 9.11 6.79 -3.00
N LYS A 158 8.23 5.86 -2.62
CA LYS A 158 8.15 5.29 -1.26
C LYS A 158 8.90 3.98 -1.10
N ARG A 159 9.79 3.64 -2.04
CA ARG A 159 10.60 2.40 -2.05
C ARG A 159 9.78 1.11 -1.95
N MET A 160 8.53 1.20 -2.36
CA MET A 160 7.69 0.05 -2.67
C MET A 160 8.01 -0.41 -4.09
N ASN A 161 7.58 -1.61 -4.46
CA ASN A 161 7.98 -2.24 -5.71
C ASN A 161 6.88 -3.01 -6.43
N THR A 162 5.66 -3.03 -5.90
CA THR A 162 4.59 -3.88 -6.44
C THR A 162 3.29 -3.09 -6.63
N TYR A 163 2.69 -3.21 -7.81
CA TYR A 163 1.33 -2.75 -8.08
C TYR A 163 0.52 -3.90 -8.67
N MET A 164 -0.64 -4.17 -8.08
CA MET A 164 -1.55 -5.22 -8.51
C MET A 164 -2.84 -4.60 -9.05
N TYR A 165 -3.02 -4.73 -10.36
CA TYR A 165 -4.24 -4.31 -11.05
C TYR A 165 -5.34 -5.35 -10.82
N ALA A 166 -6.27 -5.05 -9.91
CA ALA A 166 -7.38 -5.93 -9.53
C ALA A 166 -8.74 -5.20 -9.32
N PRO A 167 -9.06 -4.09 -10.02
CA PRO A 167 -10.25 -3.31 -9.73
C PRO A 167 -11.52 -4.16 -9.93
N LYS A 168 -12.31 -4.33 -8.87
CA LYS A 168 -13.47 -5.25 -8.87
C LYS A 168 -14.57 -4.83 -9.86
N ASP A 169 -14.65 -3.53 -10.17
CA ASP A 169 -15.61 -2.93 -11.09
C ASP A 169 -15.05 -2.72 -12.51
N ASP A 170 -13.88 -3.28 -12.85
CA ASP A 170 -13.50 -3.49 -14.26
C ASP A 170 -14.17 -4.76 -14.79
N ASP A 171 -15.17 -4.58 -15.66
CA ASP A 171 -15.92 -5.70 -16.23
C ASP A 171 -14.99 -6.70 -16.95
N TYR A 172 -13.96 -6.26 -17.67
CA TYR A 172 -13.04 -7.15 -18.40
C TYR A 172 -12.13 -7.98 -17.49
N GLN A 173 -12.03 -7.63 -16.22
CA GLN A 173 -11.26 -8.35 -15.21
C GLN A 173 -12.10 -9.44 -14.52
N ARG A 174 -13.41 -9.19 -14.35
CA ARG A 174 -14.33 -10.04 -13.58
C ARG A 174 -15.55 -10.51 -14.37
N LYS A 175 -16.49 -9.62 -14.71
CA LYS A 175 -17.80 -10.00 -15.28
C LYS A 175 -17.72 -10.51 -16.73
N GLN A 176 -16.80 -9.94 -17.50
CA GLN A 176 -16.51 -10.20 -18.91
C GLN A 176 -15.07 -10.72 -19.06
N TRP A 177 -14.62 -11.55 -18.12
CA TRP A 177 -13.22 -12.04 -18.09
C TRP A 177 -12.82 -12.81 -19.37
N ARG A 178 -13.81 -13.37 -20.09
CA ARG A 178 -13.63 -14.06 -21.39
C ARG A 178 -13.27 -13.10 -22.53
N ASP A 179 -13.68 -11.84 -22.44
CA ASP A 179 -13.48 -10.85 -23.49
C ASP A 179 -12.08 -10.24 -23.39
N LEU A 180 -11.40 -10.11 -24.52
CA LEU A 180 -10.12 -9.42 -24.59
C LEU A 180 -10.32 -7.90 -24.36
N TYR A 181 -9.30 -7.24 -23.80
CA TYR A 181 -9.33 -5.79 -23.74
C TYR A 181 -9.29 -5.18 -25.15
N PRO A 182 -10.10 -4.15 -25.43
CA PRO A 182 -10.04 -3.42 -26.69
C PRO A 182 -8.77 -2.57 -26.81
N GLU A 183 -8.50 -2.03 -28.00
CA GLU A 183 -7.21 -1.39 -28.34
C GLU A 183 -6.90 -0.14 -27.51
N ASP A 184 -7.92 0.60 -27.09
CA ASP A 184 -7.76 1.76 -26.22
C ASP A 184 -7.28 1.37 -24.82
N TRP A 185 -7.79 0.25 -24.29
CA TRP A 185 -7.29 -0.36 -23.05
C TRP A 185 -5.89 -0.94 -23.22
N VAL A 186 -5.60 -1.60 -24.34
CA VAL A 186 -4.25 -2.08 -24.64
C VAL A 186 -3.25 -0.93 -24.69
N THR A 187 -3.61 0.19 -25.30
CA THR A 187 -2.79 1.41 -25.33
C THR A 187 -2.57 1.95 -23.92
N TYR A 188 -3.61 1.96 -23.10
CA TYR A 188 -3.52 2.39 -21.71
C TYR A 188 -2.64 1.46 -20.84
N PHE A 189 -2.73 0.13 -21.00
CA PHE A 189 -1.82 -0.79 -20.32
C PHE A 189 -0.35 -0.56 -20.72
N LYS A 190 -0.06 -0.26 -21.99
CA LYS A 190 1.31 0.09 -22.42
C LYS A 190 1.83 1.33 -21.67
N GLU A 191 0.98 2.33 -21.45
CA GLU A 191 1.33 3.52 -20.67
C GLU A 191 1.64 3.18 -19.21
N LEU A 192 0.77 2.40 -18.55
CA LEU A 192 0.99 1.94 -17.17
C LEU A 192 2.29 1.14 -17.06
N LEU A 193 2.53 0.20 -17.97
CA LEU A 193 3.73 -0.64 -17.96
C LEU A 193 5.01 0.16 -18.23
N ALA A 194 4.95 1.22 -19.04
CA ALA A 194 6.08 2.11 -19.24
C ALA A 194 6.46 2.85 -17.96
N VAL A 195 5.47 3.42 -17.25
CA VAL A 195 5.71 4.10 -15.97
C VAL A 195 6.14 3.10 -14.89
N ALA A 196 5.53 1.91 -14.82
CA ALA A 196 5.93 0.86 -13.90
C ALA A 196 7.40 0.48 -14.11
N LYS A 197 7.83 0.30 -15.36
CA LYS A 197 9.22 -0.01 -15.70
C LYS A 197 10.18 1.13 -15.32
N GLU A 198 9.82 2.38 -15.59
CA GLU A 198 10.62 3.56 -15.24
C GLU A 198 10.83 3.66 -13.71
N GLU A 199 9.78 3.39 -12.94
CA GLU A 199 9.82 3.44 -11.48
C GLU A 199 10.33 2.13 -10.84
N GLY A 200 10.63 1.12 -11.64
CA GLY A 200 11.14 -0.18 -11.18
C GLY A 200 10.09 -1.02 -10.46
N ILE A 201 8.83 -0.94 -10.86
CA ILE A 201 7.68 -1.60 -10.25
C ILE A 201 7.35 -2.89 -10.99
N ASP A 202 7.16 -3.94 -10.20
CA ASP A 202 6.66 -5.23 -10.63
C ASP A 202 5.13 -5.09 -10.78
N PHE A 203 4.66 -4.99 -12.03
CA PHE A 203 3.24 -4.89 -12.37
C PHE A 203 2.61 -6.28 -12.43
N TRP A 204 1.51 -6.46 -11.69
CA TRP A 204 0.72 -7.69 -11.67
C TRP A 204 -0.65 -7.46 -12.29
N TYR A 205 -1.06 -8.39 -13.14
CA TYR A 205 -2.44 -8.45 -13.65
C TYR A 205 -3.21 -9.53 -12.91
N MET A 206 -4.30 -9.15 -12.25
CA MET A 206 -5.16 -10.08 -11.51
C MET A 206 -6.43 -10.34 -12.31
N ILE A 207 -6.86 -11.59 -12.42
CA ILE A 207 -8.11 -11.97 -13.10
C ILE A 207 -9.04 -12.74 -12.16
N SER A 208 -10.34 -12.45 -12.21
CA SER A 208 -11.36 -12.99 -11.32
C SER A 208 -12.45 -13.75 -12.10
N PRO A 209 -12.17 -14.93 -12.66
CA PRO A 209 -13.11 -15.64 -13.51
C PRO A 209 -14.20 -16.41 -12.73
N GLY A 210 -14.06 -16.52 -11.41
CA GLY A 210 -14.81 -17.51 -10.62
C GLY A 210 -16.33 -17.30 -10.51
N LEU A 211 -16.88 -16.16 -10.97
CA LEU A 211 -18.34 -15.94 -10.96
C LEU A 211 -19.09 -16.93 -11.87
N ASP A 212 -18.51 -17.29 -13.01
CA ASP A 212 -19.19 -18.13 -14.01
C ASP A 212 -18.24 -19.07 -14.78
N PHE A 213 -17.02 -19.29 -14.29
CA PHE A 213 -16.07 -20.23 -14.91
C PHE A 213 -16.60 -21.67 -14.86
N ASP A 214 -16.72 -22.31 -16.02
CA ASP A 214 -17.13 -23.70 -16.15
C ASP A 214 -15.90 -24.61 -16.27
N TYR A 215 -15.48 -25.16 -15.13
CA TYR A 215 -14.36 -26.11 -15.02
C TYR A 215 -14.50 -27.36 -15.91
N THR A 216 -15.70 -27.63 -16.45
CA THR A 216 -15.91 -28.79 -17.34
C THR A 216 -15.71 -28.47 -18.81
N LYS A 217 -15.70 -27.20 -19.21
CA LYS A 217 -15.58 -26.76 -20.61
C LYS A 217 -14.18 -26.30 -20.94
N GLU A 218 -13.58 -26.97 -21.91
CA GLU A 218 -12.27 -26.59 -22.45
C GLU A 218 -12.26 -25.16 -23.03
N GLU A 219 -13.39 -24.69 -23.57
CA GLU A 219 -13.53 -23.35 -24.13
C GLU A 219 -13.19 -22.24 -23.13
N ASP A 220 -13.61 -22.38 -21.86
CA ASP A 220 -13.32 -21.40 -20.81
C ASP A 220 -11.82 -21.32 -20.50
N TYR A 221 -11.12 -22.46 -20.50
CA TYR A 221 -9.66 -22.49 -20.37
C TYR A 221 -8.99 -21.77 -21.54
N GLN A 222 -9.42 -22.02 -22.78
CA GLN A 222 -8.85 -21.38 -23.96
C GLN A 222 -9.07 -19.87 -23.98
N LEU A 223 -10.25 -19.38 -23.57
CA LEU A 223 -10.53 -17.95 -23.47
C LEU A 223 -9.68 -17.29 -22.36
N LEU A 224 -9.52 -17.97 -21.21
CA LEU A 224 -8.63 -17.51 -20.14
C LEU A 224 -7.19 -17.37 -20.64
N TYR A 225 -6.69 -18.37 -21.36
CA TYR A 225 -5.34 -18.34 -21.93
C TYR A 225 -5.17 -17.22 -22.94
N GLN A 226 -6.16 -16.96 -23.81
CA GLN A 226 -6.11 -15.85 -24.76
C GLN A 226 -6.02 -14.50 -24.04
N LYS A 227 -6.78 -14.32 -22.96
CA LYS A 227 -6.72 -13.12 -22.12
C LYS A 227 -5.33 -12.96 -21.50
N LEU A 228 -4.81 -14.00 -20.84
CA LEU A 228 -3.46 -13.96 -20.24
C LEU A 228 -2.37 -13.73 -21.30
N GLN A 229 -2.52 -14.32 -22.50
CA GLN A 229 -1.62 -14.13 -23.62
C GLN A 229 -1.60 -12.68 -24.11
N GLN A 230 -2.74 -11.99 -24.11
CA GLN A 230 -2.81 -10.57 -24.45
C GLN A 230 -1.94 -9.74 -23.52
N LEU A 231 -1.98 -9.99 -22.21
CA LEU A 231 -1.18 -9.27 -21.21
C LEU A 231 0.31 -9.68 -21.26
N LEU A 232 0.61 -10.97 -21.48
CA LEU A 232 1.97 -11.46 -21.72
C LEU A 232 2.60 -10.75 -22.93
N ALA A 233 1.85 -10.56 -24.02
CA ALA A 233 2.32 -9.85 -25.22
C ALA A 233 2.65 -8.37 -24.97
N LEU A 234 2.11 -7.77 -23.90
CA LEU A 234 2.46 -6.42 -23.45
C LEU A 234 3.68 -6.39 -22.51
N GLY A 235 4.16 -7.56 -22.06
CA GLY A 235 5.30 -7.70 -21.18
C GLY A 235 4.95 -7.94 -19.71
N VAL A 236 3.68 -8.20 -19.37
CA VAL A 236 3.29 -8.61 -18.02
C VAL A 236 3.76 -10.04 -17.78
N CYS A 237 4.48 -10.27 -16.68
CA CYS A 237 4.95 -11.61 -16.29
C CYS A 237 4.51 -12.05 -14.88
N HIS A 238 3.79 -11.19 -14.15
CA HIS A 238 3.24 -11.52 -12.84
C HIS A 238 1.71 -11.52 -12.93
N PHE A 239 1.09 -12.61 -12.47
CA PHE A 239 -0.34 -12.85 -12.61
C PHE A 239 -0.95 -13.28 -11.29
N GLY A 240 -2.23 -12.98 -11.12
CA GLY A 240 -3.04 -13.57 -10.05
C GLY A 240 -4.35 -14.13 -10.57
N LEU A 241 -4.76 -15.26 -10.01
CA LEU A 241 -6.07 -15.85 -10.22
C LEU A 241 -6.86 -15.69 -8.93
N LEU A 242 -7.86 -14.83 -8.94
CA LEU A 242 -8.64 -14.54 -7.74
C LEU A 242 -9.94 -15.35 -7.75
N LEU A 243 -10.10 -16.16 -6.70
CA LEU A 243 -11.27 -17.02 -6.46
C LEU A 243 -11.96 -16.61 -5.15
N ASP A 244 -11.79 -15.34 -4.76
CA ASP A 244 -12.49 -14.64 -3.69
C ASP A 244 -13.91 -14.27 -4.10
N ASP A 245 -14.82 -14.21 -3.13
CA ASP A 245 -16.19 -13.69 -3.28
C ASP A 245 -16.99 -14.37 -4.41
N ILE A 246 -16.90 -15.70 -4.47
CA ILE A 246 -17.65 -16.58 -5.38
C ILE A 246 -18.43 -17.62 -4.59
N ASP A 247 -19.41 -18.26 -5.24
CA ASP A 247 -20.13 -19.36 -4.60
C ASP A 247 -19.18 -20.53 -4.32
N TYR A 248 -19.20 -21.00 -3.07
CA TYR A 248 -18.44 -22.14 -2.63
C TYR A 248 -18.97 -23.45 -3.22
N GLN A 249 -20.28 -23.50 -3.51
CA GLN A 249 -20.93 -24.63 -4.12
C GLN A 249 -20.70 -24.63 -5.63
N ILE A 250 -20.12 -25.73 -6.12
CA ILE A 250 -20.00 -25.99 -7.54
C ILE A 250 -21.23 -26.74 -8.05
N VAL A 251 -21.62 -26.49 -9.30
CA VAL A 251 -22.75 -27.19 -9.93
C VAL A 251 -22.47 -28.69 -10.11
N ASP A 252 -23.53 -29.50 -10.12
CA ASP A 252 -23.51 -30.97 -10.28
C ASP A 252 -22.49 -31.50 -11.30
N ALA A 253 -22.38 -30.86 -12.47
CA ALA A 253 -21.49 -31.30 -13.53
C ALA A 253 -20.01 -31.22 -13.11
N VAL A 254 -19.62 -30.14 -12.44
CA VAL A 254 -18.28 -29.92 -11.90
C VAL A 254 -18.02 -30.90 -10.76
N GLU A 255 -18.99 -31.09 -9.86
CA GLU A 255 -18.86 -32.06 -8.76
C GLU A 255 -18.70 -33.49 -9.28
N ARG A 256 -19.43 -33.89 -10.34
CA ARG A 256 -19.26 -35.22 -10.94
C ARG A 256 -17.84 -35.44 -11.49
N ARG A 257 -17.23 -34.42 -12.09
CA ARG A 257 -15.88 -34.48 -12.68
C ARG A 257 -14.78 -34.38 -11.61
N PHE A 258 -14.83 -33.36 -10.75
CA PHE A 258 -13.77 -33.01 -9.81
C PHE A 258 -14.01 -33.46 -8.36
N LYS A 259 -15.23 -33.90 -8.03
CA LYS A 259 -15.68 -34.32 -6.69
C LYS A 259 -15.77 -33.22 -5.64
N LYS A 260 -14.89 -32.21 -5.68
CA LYS A 260 -14.81 -31.14 -4.69
C LYS A 260 -14.40 -29.81 -5.32
N THR A 261 -14.88 -28.70 -4.74
CA THR A 261 -14.51 -27.34 -5.16
C THR A 261 -13.00 -27.13 -5.16
N ALA A 262 -12.31 -27.53 -4.09
CA ALA A 262 -10.85 -27.45 -3.99
C ALA A 262 -10.12 -28.16 -5.15
N TYR A 263 -10.66 -29.27 -5.65
CA TYR A 263 -10.01 -30.04 -6.72
C TYR A 263 -10.20 -29.36 -8.08
N ALA A 264 -11.39 -28.79 -8.33
CA ALA A 264 -11.66 -28.02 -9.54
C ALA A 264 -10.79 -26.76 -9.60
N GLN A 265 -10.70 -26.00 -8.51
CA GLN A 265 -9.88 -24.80 -8.41
C GLN A 265 -8.38 -25.12 -8.46
N ALA A 266 -7.92 -26.22 -7.82
CA ALA A 266 -6.54 -26.67 -7.94
C ALA A 266 -6.16 -27.03 -9.38
N HIS A 267 -7.07 -27.68 -10.11
CA HIS A 267 -6.87 -27.99 -11.52
C HIS A 267 -6.75 -26.70 -12.34
N LEU A 268 -7.67 -25.75 -12.18
CA LEU A 268 -7.60 -24.45 -12.85
C LEU A 268 -6.26 -23.73 -12.59
N ALA A 269 -5.85 -23.60 -11.33
CA ALA A 269 -4.60 -22.95 -10.96
C ALA A 269 -3.37 -23.66 -11.58
N THR A 270 -3.38 -25.00 -11.62
CA THR A 270 -2.30 -25.80 -12.20
C THR A 270 -2.22 -25.63 -13.71
N GLU A 271 -3.36 -25.62 -14.39
CA GLU A 271 -3.45 -25.43 -15.84
C GLU A 271 -3.00 -24.02 -16.24
N VAL A 272 -3.40 -22.98 -15.51
CA VAL A 272 -2.92 -21.60 -15.71
C VAL A 272 -1.41 -21.51 -15.48
N HIS A 273 -0.90 -22.12 -14.41
CA HIS A 273 0.53 -22.16 -14.14
C HIS A 273 1.32 -22.85 -15.25
N HIS A 274 0.81 -23.98 -15.76
CA HIS A 274 1.42 -24.70 -16.87
C HIS A 274 1.47 -23.85 -18.14
N PHE A 275 0.34 -23.24 -18.50
CA PHE A 275 0.24 -22.32 -19.63
C PHE A 275 1.28 -21.19 -19.52
N LEU A 276 1.32 -20.47 -18.39
CA LEU A 276 2.25 -19.35 -18.20
C LEU A 276 3.73 -19.80 -18.33
N ASN A 277 4.10 -20.95 -17.77
CA ASN A 277 5.47 -21.48 -17.86
C ASN A 277 5.87 -21.93 -19.28
N GLN A 278 4.90 -22.27 -20.13
CA GLN A 278 5.18 -22.52 -21.55
C GLN A 278 5.44 -21.22 -22.32
N GLN A 279 4.79 -20.12 -21.93
CA GLN A 279 4.86 -18.83 -22.64
C GLN A 279 6.00 -17.92 -22.16
N HIS A 280 6.44 -18.06 -20.91
CA HIS A 280 7.45 -17.18 -20.31
C HIS A 280 8.45 -17.98 -19.45
N ALA A 281 9.70 -17.54 -19.39
CA ALA A 281 10.78 -18.28 -18.71
C ALA A 281 10.74 -18.19 -17.17
N ALA A 282 10.10 -17.16 -16.64
CA ALA A 282 9.98 -16.94 -15.19
C ALA A 282 8.68 -16.18 -14.88
N PRO A 283 7.49 -16.74 -15.14
CA PRO A 283 6.25 -16.14 -14.70
C PRO A 283 6.10 -16.28 -13.18
N GLU A 284 5.37 -15.36 -12.56
CA GLU A 284 4.88 -15.54 -11.19
C GLU A 284 3.36 -15.64 -11.18
N LEU A 285 2.85 -16.52 -10.31
CA LEU A 285 1.41 -16.71 -10.10
C LEU A 285 1.10 -16.69 -8.60
N VAL A 286 0.06 -15.94 -8.25
CA VAL A 286 -0.60 -15.98 -6.92
C VAL A 286 -2.06 -16.39 -7.09
N ILE A 287 -2.59 -17.13 -6.12
CA ILE A 287 -4.02 -17.46 -6.05
C ILE A 287 -4.63 -16.74 -4.85
N CYS A 288 -5.79 -16.11 -5.02
CA CYS A 288 -6.66 -15.81 -3.89
C CYS A 288 -7.59 -17.00 -3.68
N PRO A 289 -7.36 -17.87 -2.69
CA PRO A 289 -8.29 -18.96 -2.39
C PRO A 289 -9.66 -18.41 -1.99
N THR A 290 -10.72 -19.22 -2.09
CA THR A 290 -12.06 -18.83 -1.64
C THR A 290 -12.10 -18.63 -0.12
N GLU A 291 -11.32 -19.39 0.64
CA GLU A 291 -11.05 -19.14 2.05
C GLU A 291 -9.74 -18.36 2.17
N TYR A 292 -9.82 -17.04 2.32
CA TYR A 292 -8.66 -16.14 2.32
C TYR A 292 -8.44 -15.39 3.65
N ASP A 293 -9.38 -15.47 4.59
CA ASP A 293 -9.40 -14.65 5.81
C ASP A 293 -9.54 -15.48 7.11
N ASN A 294 -8.85 -16.60 7.12
CA ASN A 294 -8.91 -17.64 8.14
C ASN A 294 -7.77 -17.53 9.16
N HIS A 295 -8.00 -18.11 10.34
CA HIS A 295 -7.03 -18.24 11.44
C HIS A 295 -6.88 -19.70 11.91
N HIS A 296 -7.37 -20.64 11.12
CA HIS A 296 -7.36 -22.08 11.39
C HIS A 296 -7.23 -22.86 10.07
N ASP A 297 -6.95 -24.15 10.17
CA ASP A 297 -6.92 -25.08 9.05
C ASP A 297 -8.32 -25.42 8.56
N SER A 298 -8.45 -25.72 7.27
CA SER A 298 -9.69 -26.24 6.70
C SER A 298 -9.40 -27.37 5.73
N ILE A 299 -10.39 -28.24 5.53
CA ILE A 299 -10.31 -29.31 4.53
C ILE A 299 -10.07 -28.73 3.14
N TYR A 300 -10.73 -27.63 2.80
CA TYR A 300 -10.58 -26.99 1.50
C TYR A 300 -9.16 -26.46 1.28
N LEU A 301 -8.58 -25.74 2.24
CA LEU A 301 -7.23 -25.20 2.15
C LEU A 301 -6.18 -26.31 2.11
N GLN A 302 -6.35 -27.35 2.92
CA GLN A 302 -5.50 -28.53 2.90
C GLN A 302 -5.53 -29.18 1.51
N GLU A 303 -6.72 -29.47 0.99
CA GLU A 303 -6.90 -30.17 -0.27
C GLU A 303 -6.41 -29.37 -1.48
N LEU A 304 -6.64 -28.05 -1.46
CA LEU A 304 -6.15 -27.09 -2.45
C LEU A 304 -4.60 -27.05 -2.40
N SER A 305 -4.02 -26.91 -1.21
CA SER A 305 -2.56 -26.80 -1.05
C SER A 305 -1.81 -28.10 -1.37
N GLU A 306 -2.43 -29.26 -1.20
CA GLU A 306 -1.86 -30.56 -1.60
C GLU A 306 -1.77 -30.74 -3.13
N ARG A 307 -2.64 -30.05 -3.89
CA ARG A 307 -2.82 -30.30 -5.34
C ARG A 307 -2.23 -29.21 -6.23
N ILE A 308 -2.10 -27.98 -5.72
CA ILE A 308 -1.48 -26.88 -6.46
C ILE A 308 0.05 -26.94 -6.33
N PRO A 309 0.83 -26.67 -7.40
CA PRO A 309 2.29 -26.50 -7.34
C PRO A 309 2.74 -25.64 -6.14
N LYS A 310 3.80 -26.07 -5.45
CA LYS A 310 4.22 -25.51 -4.15
C LYS A 310 4.80 -24.10 -4.26
N GLU A 311 5.27 -23.71 -5.43
CA GLU A 311 5.82 -22.39 -5.75
C GLU A 311 4.75 -21.30 -5.93
N ILE A 312 3.49 -21.70 -6.19
CA ILE A 312 2.37 -20.76 -6.37
C ILE A 312 1.97 -20.20 -5.01
N ALA A 313 2.02 -18.88 -4.90
CA ALA A 313 1.72 -18.19 -3.65
C ALA A 313 0.20 -18.14 -3.39
N PHE A 314 -0.19 -18.06 -2.12
CA PHE A 314 -1.57 -17.73 -1.73
C PHE A 314 -1.67 -16.33 -1.14
N PHE A 315 -2.78 -15.66 -1.44
CA PHE A 315 -3.20 -14.51 -0.65
C PHE A 315 -3.74 -14.96 0.71
N TRP A 316 -3.55 -14.10 1.70
CA TRP A 316 -4.18 -14.18 3.00
C TRP A 316 -4.42 -12.75 3.51
N THR A 317 -5.62 -12.45 4.02
CA THR A 317 -5.95 -11.10 4.49
C THR A 317 -5.70 -10.88 5.99
N GLY A 318 -5.26 -11.93 6.69
CA GLY A 318 -5.21 -11.95 8.15
C GLY A 318 -6.29 -12.87 8.73
N PRO A 319 -6.44 -12.89 10.07
CA PRO A 319 -7.42 -13.75 10.77
C PRO A 319 -8.91 -13.42 10.48
N SER A 320 -9.15 -12.39 9.66
CA SER A 320 -10.44 -11.83 9.26
C SER A 320 -10.26 -10.94 8.02
N THR A 321 -11.31 -10.70 7.22
CA THR A 321 -11.20 -9.92 5.99
C THR A 321 -10.68 -8.50 6.25
N LEU A 322 -11.22 -7.82 7.27
CA LEU A 322 -10.75 -6.53 7.75
C LEU A 322 -9.97 -6.72 9.06
N ALA A 323 -8.79 -7.33 8.98
CA ALA A 323 -7.98 -7.67 10.13
C ALA A 323 -7.58 -6.46 10.99
N SER A 324 -8.07 -6.46 12.24
CA SER A 324 -7.68 -5.48 13.25
C SER A 324 -6.21 -5.59 13.63
N GLN A 325 -5.66 -6.81 13.54
CA GLN A 325 -4.27 -7.14 13.78
C GLN A 325 -3.83 -8.36 12.98
N ILE A 326 -2.52 -8.49 12.78
CA ILE A 326 -1.87 -9.72 12.32
C ILE A 326 -0.67 -9.97 13.23
N SER A 327 -0.83 -10.88 14.18
CA SER A 327 0.19 -11.23 15.16
C SER A 327 1.18 -12.26 14.62
N GLN A 328 2.27 -12.50 15.35
CA GLN A 328 3.19 -13.59 15.02
C GLN A 328 2.50 -14.96 15.11
N ALA A 329 1.62 -15.17 16.09
CA ALA A 329 0.91 -16.44 16.25
C ALA A 329 -0.07 -16.71 15.09
N ASP A 330 -0.71 -15.65 14.56
CA ASP A 330 -1.61 -15.77 13.41
C ASP A 330 -0.84 -16.26 12.18
N ILE A 331 0.30 -15.63 11.86
CA ILE A 331 1.10 -16.05 10.71
C ILE A 331 1.79 -17.40 10.91
N GLU A 332 2.21 -17.74 12.14
CA GLU A 332 2.78 -19.06 12.43
C GLU A 332 1.76 -20.17 12.15
N THR A 333 0.52 -19.96 12.60
CA THR A 333 -0.60 -20.87 12.31
C THR A 333 -0.80 -20.97 10.80
N MET A 334 -0.95 -19.84 10.11
CA MET A 334 -1.28 -19.85 8.69
C MET A 334 -0.15 -20.34 7.79
N ALA A 335 1.10 -20.10 8.14
CA ALA A 335 2.26 -20.68 7.46
C ALA A 335 2.27 -22.21 7.57
N ALA A 336 1.89 -22.75 8.74
CA ALA A 336 1.79 -24.20 8.95
C ALA A 336 0.64 -24.84 8.15
N VAL A 337 -0.47 -24.12 7.94
CA VAL A 337 -1.60 -24.56 7.11
C VAL A 337 -1.25 -24.49 5.62
N TYR A 338 -0.71 -23.36 5.16
CA TYR A 338 -0.48 -23.12 3.74
C TYR A 338 0.72 -23.91 3.21
N GLN A 339 1.83 -23.94 3.96
CA GLN A 339 3.09 -24.61 3.57
C GLN A 339 3.58 -24.24 2.16
N ARG A 340 3.45 -22.96 1.81
CA ARG A 340 3.81 -22.35 0.53
C ARG A 340 4.03 -20.84 0.72
N PRO A 341 4.52 -20.11 -0.29
CA PRO A 341 4.67 -18.67 -0.19
C PRO A 341 3.34 -17.95 0.06
N ILE A 342 3.37 -16.93 0.91
CA ILE A 342 2.19 -16.14 1.31
C ILE A 342 2.38 -14.68 0.86
N ILE A 343 1.34 -14.08 0.29
CA ILE A 343 1.25 -12.63 0.11
C ILE A 343 0.12 -12.14 1.01
N ILE A 344 0.43 -11.19 1.90
CA ILE A 344 -0.60 -10.60 2.75
C ILE A 344 -1.32 -9.53 1.92
N TRP A 345 -2.61 -9.74 1.69
CA TRP A 345 -3.52 -8.72 1.16
C TRP A 345 -4.10 -7.97 2.36
N ASP A 346 -3.49 -6.84 2.69
CA ASP A 346 -3.89 -6.09 3.87
C ASP A 346 -5.00 -5.10 3.53
N ASN A 347 -6.22 -5.33 4.03
CA ASN A 347 -7.37 -4.45 3.79
C ASN A 347 -7.34 -3.18 4.65
N ILE A 348 -6.27 -2.39 4.47
CA ILE A 348 -6.02 -1.11 5.14
C ILE A 348 -5.38 -0.17 4.12
N PRO A 349 -5.85 1.08 3.93
CA PRO A 349 -6.98 1.73 4.60
C PRO A 349 -8.35 1.57 3.92
N VAL A 350 -8.59 0.55 3.09
CA VAL A 350 -9.86 0.41 2.34
C VAL A 350 -11.12 0.68 3.18
N ASN A 351 -12.06 1.41 2.59
CA ASN A 351 -13.31 1.88 3.22
C ASN A 351 -14.54 1.56 2.34
N ASP A 352 -14.51 0.49 1.57
CA ASP A 352 -15.59 0.09 0.66
C ASP A 352 -16.68 -0.79 1.33
N TYR A 353 -16.45 -1.22 2.56
CA TYR A 353 -17.30 -2.19 3.27
C TYR A 353 -18.50 -1.52 3.95
N GLN A 354 -19.71 -1.95 3.58
CA GLN A 354 -20.99 -1.53 4.15
C GLN A 354 -21.16 0.00 4.14
N LYS A 355 -21.26 0.63 5.33
CA LYS A 355 -21.41 2.09 5.48
C LYS A 355 -20.07 2.82 5.68
N ASP A 356 -18.95 2.15 5.44
CA ASP A 356 -17.62 2.76 5.48
C ASP A 356 -17.31 3.71 4.33
N PRO A 357 -17.94 3.62 3.12
CA PRO A 357 -17.70 4.59 2.05
C PRO A 357 -18.04 6.04 2.46
N GLU A 358 -18.92 6.22 3.45
CA GLU A 358 -19.25 7.53 4.02
C GLU A 358 -18.09 8.14 4.82
N ARG A 359 -17.10 7.34 5.23
CA ARG A 359 -16.03 7.73 6.15
C ARG A 359 -14.69 7.79 5.46
N LEU A 360 -13.76 8.51 6.07
CA LEU A 360 -12.33 8.35 5.80
C LEU A 360 -11.71 7.46 6.84
N PHE A 361 -10.71 6.69 6.42
CA PHE A 361 -9.83 5.92 7.28
C PHE A 361 -8.41 6.50 7.20
N LEU A 362 -8.16 7.50 8.04
CA LEU A 362 -6.89 8.20 8.18
C LEU A 362 -6.22 7.76 9.48
N THR A 363 -5.33 6.78 9.40
CA THR A 363 -4.71 6.19 10.60
C THR A 363 -3.29 5.73 10.31
N PRO A 364 -2.38 5.73 11.31
CA PRO A 364 -1.11 5.03 11.17
C PRO A 364 -1.30 3.56 10.82
N PHE A 365 -0.32 2.99 10.12
CA PHE A 365 -0.27 1.57 9.84
C PHE A 365 0.13 0.78 11.10
N ALA A 366 -0.85 0.24 11.84
CA ALA A 366 -0.61 -0.39 13.13
C ALA A 366 -1.02 -1.85 13.19
N ASN A 367 -0.68 -2.52 14.30
CA ASN A 367 -1.11 -3.87 14.67
C ASN A 367 -0.64 -5.01 13.76
N ARG A 368 0.45 -4.83 13.00
CA ARG A 368 1.13 -5.91 12.26
C ARG A 368 2.44 -6.22 12.96
N SER A 369 2.65 -7.50 13.31
CA SER A 369 3.85 -7.93 14.05
C SER A 369 5.12 -7.58 13.28
N PRO A 370 6.21 -7.11 13.90
CA PRO A 370 7.49 -6.92 13.20
C PRO A 370 8.10 -8.25 12.70
N PHE A 371 7.61 -9.39 13.20
CA PHE A 371 8.12 -10.72 12.88
C PHE A 371 7.43 -11.40 11.70
N LEU A 372 6.47 -10.75 11.04
CA LEU A 372 5.81 -11.32 9.85
C LEU A 372 6.81 -11.58 8.70
N CYS A 373 7.93 -10.86 8.67
CA CYS A 373 8.98 -11.00 7.67
C CYS A 373 9.98 -12.14 7.93
N GLN A 374 9.79 -12.94 8.99
CA GLN A 374 10.71 -14.07 9.24
C GLN A 374 10.66 -15.08 8.07
N PRO A 375 11.83 -15.54 7.57
CA PRO A 375 11.89 -16.42 6.40
C PRO A 375 11.09 -17.72 6.53
N ASP A 376 10.98 -18.26 7.75
CA ASP A 376 10.30 -19.53 8.03
C ASP A 376 8.79 -19.49 7.71
N TYR A 377 8.17 -18.31 7.74
CA TYR A 377 6.75 -18.16 7.40
C TYR A 377 6.51 -18.03 5.89
N GLN A 378 7.56 -17.89 5.08
CA GLN A 378 7.49 -17.76 3.62
C GLN A 378 6.59 -16.58 3.14
N VAL A 379 6.46 -15.53 3.95
CA VAL A 379 5.76 -14.31 3.54
C VAL A 379 6.60 -13.58 2.50
N LYS A 380 6.15 -13.54 1.24
CA LYS A 380 6.79 -12.79 0.16
C LYS A 380 6.73 -11.29 0.45
N GLY A 381 5.61 -10.82 1.01
CA GLY A 381 5.40 -9.43 1.36
C GLY A 381 3.95 -9.07 1.60
N ILE A 382 3.70 -7.77 1.64
CA ILE A 382 2.39 -7.18 1.92
C ILE A 382 2.02 -6.24 0.78
N VAL A 383 0.78 -6.36 0.31
CA VAL A 383 0.13 -5.39 -0.57
C VAL A 383 -1.10 -4.83 0.14
N SER A 384 -1.21 -3.51 0.19
CA SER A 384 -2.33 -2.85 0.84
C SER A 384 -3.48 -2.63 -0.14
N ASN A 385 -4.71 -2.85 0.32
CA ASN A 385 -5.93 -2.42 -0.34
C ASN A 385 -6.30 -1.01 0.16
N PRO A 386 -6.24 0.01 -0.71
CA PRO A 386 -6.46 1.41 -0.36
C PRO A 386 -7.94 1.82 -0.42
N MET A 387 -8.25 3.04 0.00
CA MET A 387 -9.59 3.62 -0.19
C MET A 387 -9.83 3.96 -1.66
N ILE A 388 -11.11 4.10 -2.02
CA ILE A 388 -11.53 4.67 -3.31
C ILE A 388 -10.88 6.05 -3.53
N SER A 389 -10.75 6.85 -2.47
CA SER A 389 -9.99 8.11 -2.52
C SER A 389 -8.48 7.84 -2.57
N TRP A 390 -7.89 7.93 -3.77
CA TRP A 390 -6.46 7.75 -3.96
C TRP A 390 -5.62 8.76 -3.16
N GLU A 391 -5.90 10.04 -3.31
CA GLU A 391 -5.10 11.10 -2.69
C GLU A 391 -5.02 10.96 -1.17
N LEU A 392 -6.14 10.64 -0.51
CA LEU A 392 -6.21 10.51 0.94
C LEU A 392 -5.61 9.19 1.44
N SER A 393 -5.62 8.13 0.61
CA SER A 393 -4.95 6.85 0.92
C SER A 393 -3.44 7.00 1.09
N LYS A 394 -2.82 7.97 0.40
CA LYS A 394 -1.35 8.20 0.42
C LYS A 394 -0.79 8.43 1.82
N LEU A 395 -1.59 8.95 2.75
CA LEU A 395 -1.16 9.20 4.13
C LEU A 395 -0.84 7.87 4.83
N THR A 396 -1.82 6.98 4.95
CA THR A 396 -1.60 5.65 5.57
C THR A 396 -0.63 4.80 4.75
N LEU A 397 -0.64 4.89 3.43
CA LEU A 397 0.30 4.14 2.58
C LEU A 397 1.75 4.60 2.72
N THR A 398 1.98 5.90 2.95
CA THR A 398 3.32 6.41 3.25
C THR A 398 3.82 5.84 4.57
N ASP A 399 2.98 5.88 5.59
CA ASP A 399 3.32 5.35 6.91
C ASP A 399 3.56 3.82 6.88
N MET A 400 2.73 3.09 6.12
CA MET A 400 2.93 1.66 5.83
C MET A 400 4.29 1.40 5.17
N SER A 401 4.72 2.25 4.24
CA SER A 401 6.00 2.05 3.54
C SER A 401 7.20 2.01 4.50
N HIS A 402 7.12 2.73 5.62
CA HIS A 402 8.16 2.71 6.66
C HIS A 402 8.18 1.34 7.37
N TYR A 403 7.02 0.78 7.73
CA TYR A 403 6.91 -0.58 8.29
C TYR A 403 7.40 -1.65 7.31
N LEU A 404 7.02 -1.55 6.04
CA LEU A 404 7.40 -2.53 5.03
C LEU A 404 8.92 -2.54 4.75
N TRP A 405 9.56 -1.40 4.95
CA TRP A 405 11.01 -1.31 4.84
C TRP A 405 11.71 -1.76 6.13
N ASP A 406 11.33 -1.27 7.31
CA ASP A 406 11.99 -1.58 8.58
C ASP A 406 11.00 -1.91 9.70
N ALA A 407 10.39 -3.10 9.61
CA ALA A 407 9.36 -3.55 10.53
C ALA A 407 9.84 -3.57 11.99
N ASN A 408 11.13 -3.87 12.22
CA ASN A 408 11.72 -3.95 13.56
C ASN A 408 11.90 -2.58 14.25
N ARG A 409 12.21 -1.53 13.49
CA ARG A 409 12.39 -0.16 14.02
C ARG A 409 11.14 0.71 13.89
N TYR A 410 10.14 0.26 13.13
CA TYR A 410 8.92 1.01 12.90
C TYR A 410 8.17 1.31 14.21
N GLN A 411 7.83 2.58 14.39
CA GLN A 411 7.07 3.07 15.55
C GLN A 411 5.92 3.93 15.05
N PRO A 412 4.66 3.44 15.11
CA PRO A 412 3.52 4.09 14.48
C PRO A 412 3.36 5.56 14.88
N SER A 413 3.51 5.90 16.16
CA SER A 413 3.33 7.29 16.64
C SER A 413 4.33 8.27 16.04
N ASN A 414 5.59 7.85 15.89
CA ASN A 414 6.66 8.69 15.38
C ASN A 414 6.58 8.78 13.85
N SER A 415 6.39 7.63 13.21
CA SER A 415 6.27 7.52 11.75
C SER A 415 5.07 8.27 11.20
N TRP A 416 3.95 8.29 11.94
CA TRP A 416 2.75 9.00 11.52
C TRP A 416 2.96 10.50 11.51
N LEU A 417 3.50 11.06 12.59
CA LEU A 417 3.77 12.50 12.66
C LEU A 417 4.78 12.93 11.59
N GLU A 418 5.80 12.10 11.34
CA GLU A 418 6.76 12.31 10.25
C GLU A 418 6.09 12.30 8.88
N THR A 419 5.24 11.30 8.63
CA THR A 419 4.45 11.18 7.39
C THR A 419 3.59 12.42 7.16
N LEU A 420 2.88 12.89 8.19
CA LEU A 420 2.04 14.08 8.09
C LEU A 420 2.89 15.34 7.87
N THR A 421 4.03 15.46 8.55
CA THR A 421 4.95 16.60 8.40
C THR A 421 5.55 16.65 7.00
N ASP A 422 5.99 15.51 6.47
CA ASP A 422 6.52 15.40 5.11
C ASP A 422 5.45 15.67 4.06
N TYR A 423 4.21 15.22 4.31
CA TYR A 423 3.10 15.48 3.42
C TYR A 423 2.74 16.98 3.41
N THR A 424 2.55 17.62 4.57
CA THR A 424 2.12 19.03 4.64
C THR A 424 3.25 20.01 4.34
N GLY A 425 4.51 19.63 4.62
CA GLY A 425 5.66 20.54 4.58
C GLY A 425 5.65 21.58 5.70
N ASP A 426 4.74 21.47 6.66
CA ASP A 426 4.50 22.46 7.72
C ASP A 426 4.00 21.78 9.00
N ALA A 427 4.61 22.13 10.14
CA ALA A 427 4.34 21.49 11.42
C ALA A 427 2.96 21.83 12.00
N GLU A 428 2.44 23.05 11.80
CA GLU A 428 1.11 23.44 12.27
C GLU A 428 0.03 22.68 11.48
N LEU A 429 0.18 22.62 10.16
CA LEU A 429 -0.71 21.86 9.29
C LEU A 429 -0.64 20.35 9.58
N ALA A 430 0.55 19.81 9.89
CA ALA A 430 0.71 18.41 10.25
C ALA A 430 -0.04 18.06 11.55
N LEU A 431 0.06 18.90 12.57
CA LEU A 431 -0.68 18.73 13.82
C LEU A 431 -2.19 18.86 13.62
N ALA A 432 -2.63 19.80 12.78
CA ALA A 432 -4.05 19.93 12.43
C ALA A 432 -4.57 18.69 11.69
N LEU A 433 -3.77 18.13 10.78
CA LEU A 433 -4.12 16.90 10.05
C LEU A 433 -4.12 15.69 10.98
N GLN A 434 -3.21 15.64 11.95
CA GLN A 434 -3.18 14.58 12.96
C GLN A 434 -4.44 14.58 13.82
N ALA A 435 -4.87 15.75 14.28
CA ALA A 435 -6.11 15.91 15.04
C ALA A 435 -7.34 15.55 14.19
N PHE A 436 -7.40 16.00 12.93
CA PHE A 436 -8.48 15.60 12.00
C PHE A 436 -8.51 14.08 11.75
N ALA A 437 -7.34 13.45 11.61
CA ALA A 437 -7.21 12.01 11.43
C ALA A 437 -7.69 11.23 12.67
N TRP A 438 -7.49 11.76 13.88
CA TRP A 438 -8.01 11.16 15.12
C TRP A 438 -9.54 11.04 15.13
N HIS A 439 -10.24 12.00 14.52
CA HIS A 439 -11.69 11.94 14.30
C HIS A 439 -12.12 10.98 13.18
N ASN A 440 -11.18 10.52 12.35
CA ASN A 440 -11.43 9.70 11.15
C ASN A 440 -10.54 8.45 11.15
N GLY A 441 -10.33 7.85 12.32
CA GLY A 441 -9.59 6.60 12.44
C GLY A 441 -10.27 5.43 11.73
N ASN A 442 -9.49 4.43 11.34
CA ASN A 442 -10.02 3.17 10.83
C ASN A 442 -10.62 2.37 12.00
N ARG A 443 -11.96 2.25 12.01
CA ARG A 443 -12.71 1.56 13.07
C ARG A 443 -12.44 0.05 13.14
N HIS A 444 -11.84 -0.53 12.10
CA HIS A 444 -11.45 -1.94 12.08
C HIS A 444 -10.08 -2.15 12.73
N LEU A 445 -9.22 -1.13 12.81
CA LEU A 445 -7.93 -1.20 13.51
C LEU A 445 -7.98 -0.75 14.96
N HIS A 446 -8.82 0.25 15.23
CA HIS A 446 -8.87 0.94 16.51
C HIS A 446 -10.30 1.18 16.95
N ARG A 447 -10.46 1.72 18.17
CA ARG A 447 -11.78 2.13 18.66
C ARG A 447 -12.40 3.13 17.68
N ASP A 448 -13.72 3.00 17.51
CA ASP A 448 -14.48 3.78 16.54
C ASP A 448 -14.52 5.28 16.87
N LEU A 449 -14.38 5.63 18.15
CA LEU A 449 -14.25 6.99 18.64
C LEU A 449 -13.15 7.10 19.71
N PRO A 450 -12.57 8.29 19.89
CA PRO A 450 -11.66 8.56 21.00
C PRO A 450 -12.30 8.23 22.35
N PHE A 451 -11.52 7.68 23.28
CA PHE A 451 -12.03 7.25 24.58
C PHE A 451 -12.64 8.42 25.37
N GLU A 452 -12.00 9.59 25.33
CA GLU A 452 -12.45 10.80 26.01
C GLU A 452 -13.78 11.32 25.45
N VAL A 453 -14.00 11.16 24.13
CA VAL A 453 -15.28 11.51 23.49
C VAL A 453 -16.37 10.52 23.92
N GLU A 454 -16.04 9.24 24.05
CA GLU A 454 -16.98 8.21 24.52
C GLU A 454 -17.40 8.46 25.97
N GLU A 455 -16.44 8.74 26.85
CA GLU A 455 -16.70 9.09 28.25
C GLU A 455 -17.58 10.35 28.35
N ALA A 456 -17.27 11.39 27.58
CA ALA A 456 -18.06 12.61 27.56
C ALA A 456 -19.48 12.38 27.01
N LEU A 457 -19.64 11.53 25.99
CA LEU A 457 -20.95 11.13 25.48
C LEU A 457 -21.75 10.39 26.56
N LEU A 458 -21.16 9.46 27.30
CA LEU A 458 -21.83 8.71 28.38
C LEU A 458 -22.17 9.58 29.59
N ALA A 459 -21.28 10.50 29.96
CA ALA A 459 -21.47 11.41 31.08
C ALA A 459 -22.42 12.58 30.77
N LYS A 460 -22.87 12.70 29.52
CA LYS A 460 -23.59 13.88 29.00
C LYS A 460 -22.81 15.18 29.26
N ASP A 461 -21.49 15.12 29.15
CA ASP A 461 -20.60 16.27 29.35
C ASP A 461 -20.58 17.13 28.09
N VAL A 462 -21.59 17.99 27.99
CA VAL A 462 -21.76 18.93 26.88
C VAL A 462 -20.57 19.88 26.73
N SER A 463 -19.89 20.23 27.83
CA SER A 463 -18.74 21.15 27.79
C SER A 463 -17.58 20.50 27.05
N THR A 464 -17.23 19.27 27.43
CA THR A 464 -16.15 18.52 26.78
C THR A 464 -16.49 18.21 25.33
N LEU A 465 -17.71 17.77 25.04
CA LEU A 465 -18.14 17.50 23.65
C LEU A 465 -18.09 18.75 22.76
N SER A 466 -18.49 19.91 23.29
CA SER A 466 -18.42 21.17 22.55
C SER A 466 -16.97 21.55 22.23
N ALA A 467 -16.05 21.36 23.18
CA ALA A 467 -14.63 21.62 22.95
C ALA A 467 -14.05 20.75 21.81
N TRP A 468 -14.44 19.48 21.73
CA TRP A 468 -14.04 18.58 20.64
C TRP A 468 -14.62 19.01 19.28
N VAL A 469 -15.88 19.43 19.23
CA VAL A 469 -16.52 19.93 17.99
C VAL A 469 -15.85 21.22 17.53
N ASP A 470 -15.60 22.15 18.44
CA ASP A 470 -14.97 23.44 18.13
C ASP A 470 -13.51 23.26 17.68
N GLU A 471 -12.75 22.39 18.34
CA GLU A 471 -11.39 22.04 17.91
C GLU A 471 -11.39 21.47 16.49
N LEU A 472 -12.27 20.51 16.18
CA LEU A 472 -12.35 19.91 14.84
C LEU A 472 -12.62 20.99 13.77
N VAL A 473 -13.51 21.94 14.04
CA VAL A 473 -13.78 23.08 13.13
C VAL A 473 -12.54 23.95 12.95
N GLU A 474 -11.82 24.26 14.04
CA GLU A 474 -10.55 25.00 13.98
C GLU A 474 -9.52 24.26 13.11
N ARG A 475 -9.36 22.95 13.31
CA ARG A 475 -8.41 22.13 12.53
C ARG A 475 -8.77 22.11 11.05
N VAL A 476 -10.04 21.98 10.71
CA VAL A 476 -10.50 22.10 9.31
C VAL A 476 -10.14 23.47 8.72
N ASN A 477 -10.39 24.56 9.44
CA ASN A 477 -10.05 25.90 8.97
C ASN A 477 -8.55 26.09 8.75
N THR A 478 -7.71 25.48 9.60
CA THR A 478 -6.26 25.46 9.40
C THR A 478 -5.89 24.63 8.16
N LEU A 479 -6.47 23.44 7.99
CA LEU A 479 -6.18 22.55 6.85
C LEU A 479 -6.63 23.12 5.50
N ARG A 480 -7.62 24.02 5.46
CA ARG A 480 -7.98 24.76 4.24
C ARG A 480 -6.84 25.63 3.69
N LYS A 481 -5.81 25.92 4.50
CA LYS A 481 -4.61 26.67 4.08
C LYS A 481 -3.55 25.78 3.43
N LEU A 482 -3.69 24.45 3.48
CA LEU A 482 -2.72 23.53 2.88
C LEU A 482 -2.74 23.69 1.35
N ASP A 483 -1.62 24.14 0.79
CA ASP A 483 -1.42 24.35 -0.66
C ASP A 483 -1.17 23.02 -1.40
N LYS A 484 -2.21 22.20 -1.43
CA LYS A 484 -2.28 20.94 -2.18
C LYS A 484 -3.64 20.79 -2.84
N PRO A 485 -3.79 21.17 -4.13
CA PRO A 485 -5.07 21.13 -4.82
C PRO A 485 -5.75 19.76 -4.82
N ALA A 486 -5.00 18.68 -5.06
CA ALA A 486 -5.54 17.32 -5.03
C ALA A 486 -6.12 16.95 -3.65
N PHE A 487 -5.42 17.33 -2.57
CA PHE A 487 -5.91 17.14 -1.20
C PHE A 487 -7.19 17.93 -0.96
N GLN A 488 -7.19 19.23 -1.30
CA GLN A 488 -8.35 20.10 -1.08
C GLN A 488 -9.58 19.59 -1.83
N GLN A 489 -9.40 19.11 -3.07
CA GLN A 489 -10.47 18.50 -3.85
C GLN A 489 -10.99 17.21 -3.21
N ALA A 490 -10.09 16.32 -2.80
CA ALA A 490 -10.47 15.03 -2.24
C ALA A 490 -11.14 15.16 -0.86
N ILE A 491 -10.68 16.09 -0.01
CA ILE A 491 -11.15 16.22 1.38
C ILE A 491 -12.41 17.11 1.52
N ALA A 492 -12.72 17.94 0.52
CA ALA A 492 -13.76 18.95 0.60
C ALA A 492 -15.11 18.46 1.16
N PRO A 493 -15.65 17.29 0.75
CA PRO A 493 -16.94 16.84 1.26
C PRO A 493 -16.96 16.58 2.78
N TRP A 494 -15.84 16.13 3.35
CA TRP A 494 -15.72 15.94 4.80
C TRP A 494 -15.56 17.27 5.54
N PHE A 495 -14.91 18.27 4.94
CA PHE A 495 -14.87 19.61 5.53
C PHE A 495 -16.24 20.30 5.53
N GLU A 496 -17.05 20.08 4.48
CA GLU A 496 -18.44 20.54 4.44
C GLU A 496 -19.30 19.83 5.48
N ARG A 497 -19.10 18.52 5.65
CA ARG A 497 -19.75 17.75 6.72
C ARG A 497 -19.45 18.31 8.12
N VAL A 498 -18.20 18.68 8.42
CA VAL A 498 -17.85 19.29 9.72
C VAL A 498 -18.62 20.59 9.97
N ALA A 499 -18.81 21.42 8.94
CA ALA A 499 -19.58 22.66 9.08
C ALA A 499 -21.07 22.37 9.38
N LYS A 500 -21.66 21.36 8.73
CA LYS A 500 -23.04 20.91 9.03
C LYS A 500 -23.17 20.34 10.44
N ASP A 501 -22.22 19.50 10.85
CA ASP A 501 -22.16 18.93 12.19
C ASP A 501 -22.09 20.03 13.26
N GLN A 502 -21.32 21.10 13.02
CA GLN A 502 -21.25 22.26 13.92
C GLN A 502 -22.61 22.99 14.01
N VAL A 503 -23.27 23.26 12.88
CA VAL A 503 -24.60 23.91 12.88
C VAL A 503 -25.60 23.07 13.66
N PHE A 504 -25.61 21.76 13.45
CA PHE A 504 -26.50 20.85 14.15
C PHE A 504 -26.18 20.79 15.66
N TRP A 505 -24.90 20.78 16.03
CA TRP A 505 -24.49 20.85 17.43
C TRP A 505 -25.00 22.12 18.11
N GLN A 506 -24.79 23.29 17.50
CA GLN A 506 -25.24 24.56 18.04
C GLN A 506 -26.76 24.65 18.19
N ALA A 507 -27.52 24.10 17.22
CA ALA A 507 -28.97 24.03 17.32
C ALA A 507 -29.43 23.21 18.54
N MET A 508 -28.75 22.10 18.85
CA MET A 508 -29.04 21.30 20.05
C MET A 508 -28.73 22.07 21.34
N LEU A 509 -27.60 22.77 21.41
CA LEU A 509 -27.24 23.61 22.57
C LEU A 509 -28.27 24.71 22.81
N ASN A 510 -28.78 25.32 21.74
CA ASN A 510 -29.78 26.39 21.78
C ASN A 510 -31.22 25.88 21.95
N GLN A 511 -31.44 24.56 21.99
CA GLN A 511 -32.76 23.93 22.07
C GLN A 511 -33.71 24.40 20.96
N GLU A 512 -33.19 24.53 19.74
CA GLU A 512 -33.99 24.95 18.60
C GLU A 512 -35.10 23.94 18.27
N PRO A 513 -36.26 24.36 17.76
CA PRO A 513 -37.38 23.44 17.50
C PRO A 513 -37.16 22.52 16.28
N GLN A 514 -36.16 22.80 15.44
CA GLN A 514 -35.95 22.18 14.12
C GLN A 514 -34.88 21.07 14.10
N LEU A 515 -34.60 20.45 15.25
CA LEU A 515 -33.54 19.43 15.37
C LEU A 515 -33.75 18.20 14.50
N GLU A 516 -35.00 17.76 14.33
CA GLU A 516 -35.32 16.59 13.51
C GLU A 516 -34.98 16.83 12.02
N THR A 517 -35.31 18.02 11.51
CA THR A 517 -34.98 18.42 10.13
C THR A 517 -33.47 18.54 9.93
N LEU A 518 -32.76 19.15 10.88
CA LEU A 518 -31.29 19.26 10.81
C LEU A 518 -30.61 17.89 10.89
N TYR A 519 -31.12 17.00 11.75
CA TYR A 519 -30.63 15.64 11.82
C TYR A 519 -30.85 14.89 10.50
N ALA A 520 -32.04 15.02 9.89
CA ALA A 520 -32.33 14.42 8.60
C ALA A 520 -31.37 14.92 7.50
N ASP A 521 -31.11 16.23 7.41
CA ASP A 521 -30.15 16.80 6.45
C ASP A 521 -28.72 16.26 6.66
N VAL A 522 -28.30 16.06 7.91
CA VAL A 522 -27.00 15.46 8.23
C VAL A 522 -26.95 13.97 7.84
N GLN A 523 -28.06 13.23 7.95
CA GLN A 523 -28.14 11.82 7.54
C GLN A 523 -28.25 11.63 6.02
N GLU A 524 -28.82 12.59 5.29
CA GLU A 524 -28.86 12.56 3.81
C GLU A 524 -27.48 12.80 3.17
N HIS A 525 -26.52 13.31 3.94
CA HIS A 525 -25.17 13.54 3.46
C HIS A 525 -24.36 12.23 3.44
N ASN A 526 -23.92 11.81 2.25
CA ASN A 526 -23.12 10.59 2.04
C ASN A 526 -21.70 10.64 2.65
N TYR A 527 -21.39 11.63 3.47
CA TYR A 527 -20.07 11.80 4.09
C TYR A 527 -20.25 12.03 5.59
N ARG A 528 -19.50 11.31 6.41
CA ARG A 528 -19.56 11.29 7.87
C ARG A 528 -18.15 11.35 8.48
N ILE A 529 -18.01 12.18 9.51
CA ILE A 529 -16.82 12.17 10.36
C ILE A 529 -16.87 10.97 11.30
N GLY A 530 -15.77 10.23 11.45
CA GLY A 530 -15.75 8.99 12.22
C GLY A 530 -16.27 9.11 13.66
N SER A 531 -15.88 10.17 14.38
CA SER A 531 -16.38 10.42 15.75
C SER A 531 -17.88 10.73 15.81
N ASP A 532 -18.44 11.36 14.76
CA ASP A 532 -19.87 11.65 14.59
C ASP A 532 -20.57 12.22 15.84
N ILE A 533 -19.89 13.13 16.56
CA ILE A 533 -20.28 13.58 17.91
C ILE A 533 -21.73 14.09 17.95
N PRO A 534 -22.15 15.03 17.08
CA PRO A 534 -23.50 15.59 17.17
C PRO A 534 -24.59 14.55 16.90
N SER A 535 -24.44 13.71 15.87
CA SER A 535 -25.40 12.66 15.53
C SER A 535 -25.49 11.58 16.61
N ARG A 536 -24.36 11.20 17.24
CA ARG A 536 -24.36 10.25 18.37
C ARG A 536 -25.08 10.83 19.57
N TYR A 537 -24.77 12.07 19.96
CA TYR A 537 -25.43 12.73 21.07
C TYR A 537 -26.94 12.86 20.85
N TYR A 538 -27.36 13.25 19.64
CA TYR A 538 -28.78 13.34 19.28
C TYR A 538 -29.50 12.00 19.41
N ARG A 539 -28.94 10.92 18.84
CA ARG A 539 -29.53 9.58 18.93
C ARG A 539 -29.69 9.11 20.37
N ILE A 540 -28.68 9.31 21.20
CA ILE A 540 -28.68 8.87 22.60
C ILE A 540 -29.70 9.66 23.43
N TYR A 541 -29.66 10.99 23.34
CA TYR A 541 -30.37 11.85 24.29
C TYR A 541 -31.70 12.42 23.80
N TYR A 542 -31.93 12.49 22.49
CA TYR A 542 -33.19 12.98 21.92
C TYR A 542 -34.05 11.85 21.34
N GLN A 543 -33.45 10.88 20.65
CA GLN A 543 -34.18 9.75 20.08
C GLN A 543 -34.26 8.53 21.02
N GLN A 544 -33.49 8.53 22.13
CA GLN A 544 -33.40 7.41 23.06
C GLN A 544 -33.03 6.08 22.36
N GLN A 545 -32.26 6.18 21.28
CA GLN A 545 -31.73 5.04 20.54
C GLN A 545 -30.38 4.66 21.13
N ASP A 546 -30.41 3.70 22.05
CA ASP A 546 -29.23 3.24 22.77
C ASP A 546 -28.41 2.27 21.93
N LYS A 547 -27.09 2.54 21.81
CA LYS A 547 -25.98 1.63 21.43
C LYS A 547 -24.75 2.45 20.99
N LEU A 548 -23.99 2.97 21.95
CA LEU A 548 -22.64 3.50 21.68
C LEU A 548 -21.69 2.40 21.16
N THR A 549 -21.94 1.13 21.51
CA THR A 549 -20.99 0.01 21.35
C THR A 549 -21.49 -1.15 20.47
N ALA A 550 -22.55 -0.97 19.67
CA ALA A 550 -22.89 -2.00 18.69
C ALA A 550 -21.94 -1.89 17.48
N ASN A 551 -21.21 -2.98 17.20
CA ASN A 551 -20.43 -3.24 15.98
C ASN A 551 -18.90 -3.09 16.07
N GLN A 552 -18.28 -3.69 17.10
CA GLN A 552 -16.96 -4.32 16.90
C GLN A 552 -17.14 -5.83 16.68
N GLY A 553 -17.95 -6.19 15.68
CA GLY A 553 -18.08 -7.59 15.27
C GLY A 553 -16.77 -8.02 14.59
N GLN A 554 -16.34 -9.27 14.81
CA GLN A 554 -15.31 -9.86 13.96
C GLN A 554 -15.87 -9.95 12.54
N VAL A 555 -15.23 -9.25 11.60
CA VAL A 555 -15.58 -9.31 10.17
C VAL A 555 -14.99 -10.61 9.65
N THR A 556 -15.79 -11.67 9.58
CA THR A 556 -15.40 -12.89 8.84
C THR A 556 -15.38 -12.61 7.34
N GLN A 557 -15.33 -13.67 6.51
CA GLN A 557 -15.30 -13.55 5.07
C GLN A 557 -16.35 -12.56 4.58
N ALA A 558 -15.90 -11.48 3.93
CA ALA A 558 -16.80 -10.50 3.35
C ALA A 558 -17.53 -11.10 2.15
N ARG A 559 -18.79 -10.69 1.95
CA ARG A 559 -19.63 -11.19 0.86
C ARG A 559 -19.95 -10.06 -0.12
N PRO A 560 -20.27 -10.36 -1.39
CA PRO A 560 -20.61 -9.34 -2.38
C PRO A 560 -21.68 -8.33 -1.92
N GLU A 561 -22.69 -8.77 -1.17
CA GLU A 561 -23.74 -7.92 -0.62
C GLU A 561 -23.26 -6.91 0.43
N ASP A 562 -22.09 -7.12 1.04
CA ASP A 562 -21.52 -6.19 2.00
C ASP A 562 -20.91 -4.94 1.31
N TYR A 563 -20.78 -4.95 -0.02
CA TYR A 563 -20.15 -3.88 -0.81
C TYR A 563 -21.14 -3.13 -1.73
N ALA A 564 -22.44 -3.41 -1.59
CA ALA A 564 -23.51 -2.95 -2.48
C ALA A 564 -24.01 -1.53 -2.23
#